data_AF-A0A6N7NYQ6-F1
#
_entry.id   AF-A0A6N7NYQ6-F1
#
_cell.length_a   1.000
_cell.length_b   1.000
_cell.length_c   1.000
_cell.angle_alpha   90.00
_cell.angle_beta   90.00
_cell.angle_gamma   90.00
#
_symmetry.space_group_name_H-M   'P 1'
#
loop_
_entity.id
_entity.type
_entity.pdbx_description
1 polymer ?
#
loop_
_entity_poly.entity_id
_entity_poly.type
_entity_poly.pdbx_seq_one_letter_code
_entity_poly.pdbx_strand_id
1 'polypeptide(L)'
;MNIYLDSVKDRLLGYKTLAEKTFAQLTDEQIHWQPAGEPNNIYIIVKHMSGNMLSRFTDFLTTDGEKPWRQRDAEFEDDAPNGTKAEMLAIWEKGWSCMMQAIESLTEADLSKTIHIRTEPLIVIDALNRQLAHHPYHVGQIVYIGKVLKGEGWQSLSIPKGNSQQFNQEKAAGK
;
A
#
# COMPACT_ATOMS: atom_id res chain seq x y z
N MET A 1 6.74 -22.87 -7.10
CA MET A 1 6.51 -21.67 -7.93
C MET A 1 5.02 -21.62 -8.20
N ASN A 2 4.33 -20.61 -7.67
CA ASN A 2 2.92 -20.38 -7.95
C ASN A 2 2.85 -19.10 -8.77
N ILE A 3 2.58 -19.24 -10.07
CA ILE A 3 2.70 -18.15 -11.04
C ILE A 3 1.91 -16.91 -10.60
N TYR A 4 0.68 -17.11 -10.12
CA TYR A 4 -0.18 -16.00 -9.70
C TYR A 4 0.26 -15.38 -8.36
N LEU A 5 0.50 -16.21 -7.33
CA LEU A 5 0.91 -15.71 -6.01
C LEU A 5 2.26 -15.00 -6.08
N ASP A 6 3.21 -15.53 -6.84
CA ASP A 6 4.52 -14.90 -7.06
C ASP A 6 4.34 -13.55 -7.78
N SER A 7 3.50 -13.50 -8.83
CA SER A 7 3.20 -12.26 -9.54
C SER A 7 2.53 -11.20 -8.65
N VAL A 8 1.50 -11.56 -7.86
CA VAL A 8 0.78 -10.59 -7.04
C VAL A 8 1.64 -10.03 -5.92
N LYS A 9 2.49 -10.86 -5.28
CA LYS A 9 3.49 -10.42 -4.30
C LYS A 9 4.44 -9.39 -4.90
N ASP A 10 5.01 -9.68 -6.07
CA ASP A 10 5.94 -8.77 -6.74
C ASP A 10 5.30 -7.41 -7.05
N ARG A 11 4.05 -7.40 -7.52
CA ARG A 11 3.34 -6.14 -7.79
C ARG A 11 3.09 -5.36 -6.51
N LEU A 12 2.57 -6.02 -5.47
CA LEU A 12 2.27 -5.40 -4.18
C LEU A 12 3.53 -4.83 -3.53
N LEU A 13 4.63 -5.59 -3.46
CA LEU A 13 5.91 -5.13 -2.92
C LEU A 13 6.53 -3.99 -3.74
N GLY A 14 6.32 -3.98 -5.06
CA GLY A 14 6.69 -2.86 -5.92
C GLY A 14 5.99 -1.56 -5.50
N TYR A 15 4.68 -1.60 -5.23
CA TYR A 15 3.94 -0.44 -4.73
C TYR A 15 4.32 -0.06 -3.30
N LYS A 16 4.60 -1.04 -2.42
CA LYS A 16 5.15 -0.78 -1.09
C LYS A 16 6.44 0.06 -1.18
N THR A 17 7.36 -0.39 -2.05
CA THR A 17 8.64 0.29 -2.31
C THR A 17 8.45 1.72 -2.83
N LEU A 18 7.47 1.96 -3.71
CA LEU A 18 7.18 3.31 -4.23
C LEU A 18 6.73 4.27 -3.12
N ALA A 19 5.87 3.81 -2.22
CA ALA A 19 5.43 4.61 -1.07
C ALA A 19 6.60 4.91 -0.13
N GLU A 20 7.41 3.91 0.22
CA GLU A 20 8.56 4.10 1.12
C GLU A 20 9.62 5.03 0.57
N LYS A 21 9.95 4.94 -0.71
CA LYS A 21 10.83 5.91 -1.37
C LYS A 21 10.23 7.32 -1.42
N THR A 22 8.91 7.44 -1.38
CA THR A 22 8.23 8.73 -1.23
C THR A 22 8.40 9.25 0.20
N PHE A 23 8.11 8.42 1.21
CA PHE A 23 8.27 8.78 2.63
C PHE A 23 9.70 9.21 2.97
N ALA A 24 10.70 8.54 2.39
CA ALA A 24 12.10 8.87 2.59
C ALA A 24 12.46 10.32 2.20
N GLN A 25 11.71 10.93 1.28
CA GLN A 25 11.96 12.30 0.80
C GLN A 25 11.25 13.40 1.62
N LEU A 26 10.35 13.02 2.54
CA LEU A 26 9.46 13.92 3.26
C LEU A 26 9.85 14.07 4.75
N THR A 27 9.54 15.21 5.35
CA THR A 27 9.66 15.46 6.80
C THR A 27 8.41 15.01 7.57
N ASP A 28 8.47 15.06 8.91
CA ASP A 28 7.34 14.76 9.78
C ASP A 28 6.18 15.75 9.56
N GLU A 29 6.47 17.02 9.32
CA GLU A 29 5.44 18.03 9.04
C GLU A 29 4.79 17.79 7.67
N GLN A 30 5.58 17.32 6.69
CA GLN A 30 5.13 17.13 5.32
C GLN A 30 4.18 15.95 5.14
N ILE A 31 4.29 14.89 5.95
CA ILE A 31 3.36 13.75 5.88
C ILE A 31 1.96 14.12 6.39
N HIS A 32 1.83 15.21 7.14
CA HIS A 32 0.57 15.76 7.64
C HIS A 32 -0.02 16.86 6.76
N TRP A 33 0.69 17.27 5.71
CA TRP A 33 0.22 18.34 4.83
C TRP A 33 -1.08 17.98 4.12
N GLN A 34 -2.06 18.89 4.22
CA GLN A 34 -3.33 18.83 3.51
C GLN A 34 -3.46 20.01 2.53
N PRO A 35 -3.72 19.77 1.23
CA PRO A 35 -3.78 20.83 0.23
C PRO A 35 -4.91 21.86 0.45
N ALA A 36 -6.04 21.41 1.00
CA ALA A 36 -7.25 22.24 1.16
C ALA A 36 -8.01 21.94 2.47
N GLY A 37 -7.33 21.38 3.47
CA GLY A 37 -7.92 20.99 4.77
C GLY A 37 -8.85 19.78 4.74
N GLU A 38 -9.44 19.42 3.60
CA GLU A 38 -10.28 18.21 3.47
C GLU A 38 -9.57 16.97 2.90
N PRO A 39 -8.73 17.08 1.84
CA PRO A 39 -8.13 15.87 1.29
C PRO A 39 -7.19 15.19 2.30
N ASN A 40 -7.28 13.86 2.39
CA ASN A 40 -6.44 13.06 3.29
C ASN A 40 -4.95 13.37 3.06
N ASN A 41 -4.23 13.61 4.15
CA ASN A 41 -2.78 13.68 4.15
C ASN A 41 -2.17 12.26 4.04
N ILE A 42 -0.84 12.18 3.94
CA ILE A 42 -0.15 10.89 3.79
C ILE A 42 -0.32 10.02 5.04
N TYR A 43 -0.29 10.61 6.24
CA TYR A 43 -0.46 9.87 7.49
C TYR A 43 -1.81 9.14 7.56
N ILE A 44 -2.90 9.85 7.22
CA ILE A 44 -4.26 9.30 7.15
C ILE A 44 -4.35 8.19 6.09
N ILE A 45 -3.75 8.39 4.91
CA ILE A 45 -3.73 7.35 3.86
C ILE A 45 -3.03 6.09 4.37
N VAL A 46 -1.90 6.22 5.07
CA VAL A 46 -1.18 5.08 5.67
C VAL A 46 -2.03 4.38 6.73
N LYS A 47 -2.69 5.14 7.61
CA LYS A 47 -3.61 4.61 8.63
C LYS A 47 -4.74 3.79 7.98
N HIS A 48 -5.38 4.34 6.96
CA HIS A 48 -6.42 3.64 6.19
C HIS A 48 -5.91 2.37 5.52
N MET A 49 -4.77 2.43 4.83
CA MET A 49 -4.20 1.25 4.17
C MET A 49 -3.87 0.16 5.19
N SER A 50 -3.25 0.51 6.32
CA SER A 50 -2.92 -0.45 7.39
C SER A 50 -4.19 -1.06 8.01
N GLY A 51 -5.19 -0.25 8.34
CA GLY A 51 -6.48 -0.71 8.85
C GLY A 51 -7.21 -1.64 7.88
N ASN A 52 -7.16 -1.34 6.57
CA ASN A 52 -7.65 -2.24 5.52
C ASN A 52 -6.90 -3.58 5.54
N MET A 53 -5.57 -3.57 5.46
CA MET A 53 -4.78 -4.80 5.45
C MET A 53 -5.04 -5.67 6.68
N LEU A 54 -4.99 -5.08 7.87
CA LEU A 54 -5.28 -5.76 9.14
C LEU A 54 -6.69 -6.35 9.14
N SER A 55 -7.67 -5.56 8.67
CA SER A 55 -9.06 -6.00 8.58
C SER A 55 -9.19 -7.24 7.69
N ARG A 56 -8.66 -7.14 6.48
CA ARG A 56 -8.89 -8.11 5.41
C ARG A 56 -8.08 -9.39 5.57
N PHE A 57 -6.86 -9.31 6.13
CA PHE A 57 -5.90 -10.41 6.09
C PHE A 57 -5.60 -11.08 7.43
N THR A 58 -6.02 -10.50 8.56
CA THR A 58 -6.03 -11.27 9.82
C THR A 58 -6.93 -12.48 9.63
N ASP A 59 -6.49 -13.69 10.00
CA ASP A 59 -7.31 -14.91 9.90
C ASP A 59 -8.01 -15.08 8.53
N PHE A 60 -7.27 -14.77 7.45
CA PHE A 60 -7.78 -14.51 6.09
C PHE A 60 -8.71 -15.59 5.54
N LEU A 61 -8.40 -16.87 5.78
CA LEU A 61 -9.17 -18.00 5.26
C LEU A 61 -10.28 -18.49 6.20
N THR A 62 -10.36 -17.97 7.43
CA THR A 62 -11.19 -18.57 8.49
C THR A 62 -12.24 -17.63 9.07
N THR A 63 -12.08 -16.32 8.91
CA THR A 63 -13.02 -15.33 9.46
C THR A 63 -13.33 -14.24 8.43
N ASP A 64 -14.44 -13.53 8.61
CA ASP A 64 -14.84 -12.45 7.70
C ASP A 64 -13.76 -11.36 7.60
N GLY A 65 -13.49 -10.81 6.42
CA GLY A 65 -12.48 -9.77 6.22
C GLY A 65 -12.90 -8.38 6.73
N GLU A 66 -14.13 -8.18 7.19
CA GLU A 66 -14.55 -7.01 7.98
C GLU A 66 -14.73 -7.42 9.42
N LYS A 67 -13.68 -7.29 10.23
CA LYS A 67 -13.79 -7.74 11.63
C LYS A 67 -14.27 -6.64 12.55
N PRO A 68 -14.81 -7.03 13.72
CA PRO A 68 -15.64 -6.13 14.52
C PRO A 68 -14.83 -5.02 15.20
N TRP A 69 -13.51 -5.18 15.33
CA TRP A 69 -12.63 -4.18 15.92
C TRP A 69 -12.20 -3.03 14.97
N ARG A 70 -12.66 -3.03 13.72
CA ARG A 70 -12.15 -2.13 12.69
C ARG A 70 -13.04 -0.91 12.69
N GLN A 71 -12.45 0.21 13.07
CA GLN A 71 -13.12 1.50 13.08
C GLN A 71 -12.76 2.25 11.81
N ARG A 72 -13.45 1.95 10.71
CA ARG A 72 -13.12 2.51 9.39
C ARG A 72 -13.16 4.04 9.41
N ASP A 73 -14.16 4.64 10.02
CA ASP A 73 -14.30 6.10 9.99
C ASP A 73 -13.17 6.79 10.78
N ALA A 74 -12.74 6.19 11.90
CA ALA A 74 -11.57 6.64 12.65
C ALA A 74 -10.26 6.54 11.85
N GLU A 75 -10.17 5.67 10.82
CA GLU A 75 -9.00 5.63 9.93
C GLU A 75 -8.82 6.95 9.15
N PHE A 76 -9.86 7.78 9.04
CA PHE A 76 -9.87 9.07 8.33
C PHE A 76 -9.84 10.28 9.27
N GLU A 77 -9.80 10.06 10.58
CA GLU A 77 -9.68 11.12 11.57
C GLU A 77 -8.20 11.41 11.89
N ASP A 78 -7.85 12.69 11.97
CA ASP A 78 -6.52 13.15 12.40
C ASP A 78 -6.42 13.18 13.93
N ASP A 79 -6.37 11.98 14.52
CA ASP A 79 -6.22 11.77 15.97
C ASP A 79 -4.75 11.83 16.45
N ALA A 80 -3.81 11.95 15.50
CA ALA A 80 -2.36 12.04 15.76
C ALA A 80 -1.71 13.15 14.91
N PRO A 81 -2.13 14.43 15.05
CA PRO A 81 -1.65 15.53 14.21
C PRO A 81 -0.15 15.85 14.36
N ASN A 82 0.47 15.33 15.42
CA ASN A 82 1.91 15.45 15.69
C ASN A 82 2.64 14.10 15.55
N GLY A 83 2.01 13.09 14.95
CA GLY A 83 2.62 11.78 14.75
C GLY A 83 3.86 11.88 13.84
N THR A 84 4.92 11.19 14.20
CA THR A 84 6.18 11.21 13.45
C THR A 84 6.12 10.28 12.24
N LYS A 85 7.02 10.49 11.27
CA LYS A 85 7.22 9.54 10.17
C LYS A 85 7.63 8.16 10.66
N ALA A 86 8.36 8.07 11.77
CA ALA A 86 8.75 6.79 12.36
C ALA A 86 7.51 5.99 12.84
N GLU A 87 6.57 6.66 13.52
CA GLU A 87 5.30 6.05 13.95
C GLU A 87 4.42 5.68 12.75
N MET A 88 4.36 6.55 11.74
CA MET A 88 3.66 6.26 10.47
C MET A 88 4.24 5.00 9.80
N LEU A 89 5.56 4.86 9.75
CA LEU A 89 6.23 3.67 9.21
C LEU A 89 5.93 2.41 10.04
N ALA A 90 5.82 2.52 11.36
CA ALA A 90 5.41 1.39 12.20
C ALA A 90 3.97 0.94 11.88
N ILE A 91 3.04 1.89 11.67
CA ILE A 91 1.67 1.59 11.23
C ILE A 91 1.67 0.92 9.86
N TRP A 92 2.45 1.47 8.92
CA TRP A 92 2.64 0.93 7.58
C TRP A 92 3.13 -0.52 7.60
N GLU A 93 4.26 -0.78 8.27
CA GLU A 93 4.86 -2.11 8.34
C GLU A 93 3.95 -3.13 9.02
N LYS A 94 3.18 -2.71 10.03
CA LYS A 94 2.22 -3.59 10.72
C LYS A 94 1.17 -4.14 9.74
N GLY A 95 0.58 -3.28 8.91
CA GLY A 95 -0.42 -3.68 7.92
C GLY A 95 0.19 -4.57 6.84
N TRP A 96 1.32 -4.15 6.26
CA TRP A 96 2.00 -4.90 5.20
C TRP A 96 2.46 -6.27 5.65
N SER A 97 3.03 -6.38 6.86
CA SER A 97 3.48 -7.66 7.41
C SER A 97 2.31 -8.63 7.57
N CYS A 98 1.17 -8.17 8.08
CA CYS A 98 -0.04 -9.00 8.21
C CYS A 98 -0.50 -9.52 6.84
N MET A 99 -0.62 -8.64 5.85
CA MET A 99 -1.06 -9.03 4.50
C MET A 99 -0.06 -9.98 3.82
N MET A 100 1.24 -9.68 3.87
CA MET A 100 2.26 -10.52 3.23
C MET A 100 2.33 -11.90 3.86
N GLN A 101 2.30 -12.01 5.19
CA GLN A 101 2.27 -13.30 5.89
C GLN A 101 1.05 -14.14 5.46
N ALA A 102 -0.13 -13.51 5.36
CA ALA A 102 -1.32 -14.20 4.87
C ALA A 102 -1.14 -14.71 3.43
N ILE A 103 -0.64 -13.87 2.51
CA ILE A 103 -0.40 -14.25 1.11
C ILE A 103 0.66 -15.36 0.98
N GLU A 104 1.74 -15.28 1.76
CA GLU A 104 2.82 -16.27 1.77
C GLU A 104 2.38 -17.64 2.30
N SER A 105 1.34 -17.67 3.15
CA SER A 105 0.75 -18.90 3.65
C SER A 105 -0.16 -19.62 2.64
N LEU A 106 -0.55 -18.95 1.54
CA LEU A 106 -1.47 -19.52 0.55
C LEU A 106 -0.77 -20.52 -0.36
N THR A 107 -1.53 -21.55 -0.72
CA THR A 107 -1.22 -22.50 -1.79
C THR A 107 -2.08 -22.20 -3.03
N GLU A 108 -1.76 -22.85 -4.14
CA GLU A 108 -2.57 -22.73 -5.37
C GLU A 108 -4.01 -23.19 -5.17
N ALA A 109 -4.23 -24.24 -4.38
CA ALA A 109 -5.56 -24.74 -4.07
C ALA A 109 -6.39 -23.75 -3.24
N ASP A 110 -5.75 -22.83 -2.50
CA ASP A 110 -6.46 -21.81 -1.73
C ASP A 110 -7.06 -20.72 -2.61
N LEU A 111 -6.53 -20.51 -3.83
CA LEU A 111 -6.96 -19.43 -4.72
C LEU A 111 -8.43 -19.52 -5.13
N SER A 112 -9.02 -20.73 -5.11
CA SER A 112 -10.43 -20.97 -5.43
C SER A 112 -11.34 -21.02 -4.20
N LYS A 113 -10.79 -20.92 -2.98
CA LYS A 113 -11.60 -20.91 -1.75
C LYS A 113 -12.46 -19.66 -1.68
N THR A 114 -13.64 -19.83 -1.10
CA THR A 114 -14.53 -18.71 -0.75
C THR A 114 -14.17 -18.21 0.63
N ILE A 115 -13.92 -16.92 0.73
CA ILE A 115 -13.86 -16.15 1.98
C ILE A 115 -15.06 -15.21 2.02
N HIS A 116 -15.24 -14.50 3.13
CA HIS A 116 -16.30 -13.49 3.25
C HIS A 116 -15.69 -12.13 3.55
N ILE A 117 -16.26 -11.08 2.97
CA ILE A 117 -15.93 -9.70 3.28
C ILE A 117 -17.24 -8.95 3.47
N ARG A 118 -17.52 -8.49 4.69
CA ARG A 118 -18.80 -7.88 5.05
C ARG A 118 -19.97 -8.83 4.80
N THR A 119 -19.81 -10.08 5.20
CA THR A 119 -20.77 -11.19 5.00
C THR A 119 -21.00 -11.60 3.53
N GLU A 120 -20.40 -10.89 2.57
CA GLU A 120 -20.52 -11.21 1.16
C GLU A 120 -19.42 -12.21 0.74
N PRO A 121 -19.77 -13.30 0.05
CA PRO A 121 -18.80 -14.29 -0.40
C PRO A 121 -17.91 -13.71 -1.50
N LEU A 122 -16.62 -14.01 -1.43
CA LEU A 122 -15.62 -13.63 -2.42
C LEU A 122 -14.59 -14.75 -2.58
N ILE A 123 -14.12 -14.98 -3.80
CA ILE A 123 -13.05 -15.96 -4.03
C ILE A 123 -11.70 -15.32 -3.66
N VAL A 124 -10.79 -16.09 -3.06
CA VAL A 124 -9.45 -15.63 -2.65
C VAL A 124 -8.73 -14.88 -3.77
N ILE A 125 -8.72 -15.41 -5.00
CA ILE A 125 -8.07 -14.73 -6.13
C ILE A 125 -8.66 -13.34 -6.40
N ASP A 126 -9.97 -13.18 -6.27
CA ASP A 126 -10.64 -11.89 -6.48
C ASP A 126 -10.40 -10.94 -5.30
N ALA A 127 -10.34 -11.48 -4.07
CA ALA A 127 -9.93 -10.72 -2.90
C ALA A 127 -8.52 -10.13 -3.08
N LEU A 128 -7.55 -10.91 -3.58
CA LEU A 128 -6.20 -10.45 -3.86
C LEU A 128 -6.17 -9.40 -4.99
N ASN A 129 -6.90 -9.62 -6.08
CA ASN A 129 -7.00 -8.65 -7.18
C ASN A 129 -7.63 -7.33 -6.73
N ARG A 130 -8.65 -7.38 -5.87
CA ARG A 130 -9.28 -6.18 -5.29
C ARG A 130 -8.27 -5.35 -4.51
N GLN A 131 -7.37 -6.00 -3.77
CA GLN A 131 -6.28 -5.33 -3.06
C GLN A 131 -5.22 -4.80 -4.02
N LEU A 132 -4.95 -5.50 -5.12
CA LEU A 132 -4.07 -5.01 -6.18
C LEU A 132 -4.66 -3.79 -6.93
N ALA A 133 -5.96 -3.53 -6.88
CA ALA A 133 -6.54 -2.28 -7.38
C ALA A 133 -6.52 -1.17 -6.31
N HIS A 134 -6.81 -1.53 -5.05
CA HIS A 134 -6.94 -0.59 -3.94
C HIS A 134 -5.61 0.01 -3.46
N HIS A 135 -4.58 -0.81 -3.25
CA HIS A 135 -3.30 -0.30 -2.75
C HIS A 135 -2.60 0.63 -3.75
N PRO A 136 -2.53 0.31 -5.06
CA PRO A 136 -1.95 1.23 -6.04
C PRO A 136 -2.67 2.57 -6.15
N TYR A 137 -3.99 2.58 -5.96
CA TYR A 137 -4.77 3.82 -5.93
C TYR A 137 -4.26 4.75 -4.82
N HIS A 138 -4.10 4.25 -3.60
CA HIS A 138 -3.60 5.05 -2.47
C HIS A 138 -2.10 5.36 -2.55
N VAL A 139 -1.28 4.42 -3.03
CA VAL A 139 0.15 4.70 -3.29
C VAL A 139 0.31 5.78 -4.36
N GLY A 140 -0.56 5.81 -5.37
CA GLY A 140 -0.61 6.89 -6.34
C GLY A 140 -0.88 8.26 -5.71
N GLN A 141 -1.81 8.34 -4.75
CA GLN A 141 -2.07 9.56 -3.97
C GLN A 141 -0.84 9.98 -3.15
N ILE A 142 -0.20 9.05 -2.44
CA ILE A 142 1.04 9.29 -1.68
C ILE A 142 2.13 9.87 -2.58
N VAL A 143 2.41 9.22 -3.71
CA VAL A 143 3.44 9.65 -4.66
C VAL A 143 3.12 11.03 -5.23
N TYR A 144 1.85 11.30 -5.53
CA TYR A 144 1.43 12.59 -6.05
C TYR A 144 1.62 13.72 -5.02
N ILE A 145 1.20 13.51 -3.77
CA ILE A 145 1.42 14.46 -2.68
C ILE A 145 2.93 14.71 -2.49
N GLY A 146 3.74 13.65 -2.48
CA GLY A 146 5.20 13.78 -2.42
C GLY A 146 5.79 14.63 -3.54
N LYS A 147 5.33 14.42 -4.78
CA LYS A 147 5.74 15.25 -5.93
C LYS A 147 5.35 16.72 -5.76
N VAL A 148 4.12 16.99 -5.30
CA VAL A 148 3.63 18.36 -5.07
C VAL A 148 4.49 19.07 -4.01
N LEU A 149 4.79 18.39 -2.91
CA LEU A 149 5.58 18.94 -1.80
C LEU A 149 7.05 19.17 -2.16
N LYS A 150 7.64 18.29 -2.97
CA LYS A 150 9.05 18.40 -3.35
C LYS A 150 9.27 19.30 -4.57
N GLY A 151 8.30 19.44 -5.46
CA GLY A 151 8.41 20.25 -6.68
C GLY A 151 9.66 19.88 -7.49
N GLU A 152 10.50 20.87 -7.75
CA GLU A 152 11.78 20.70 -8.46
C GLU A 152 12.79 19.80 -7.70
N GLY A 153 12.64 19.69 -6.38
CA GLY A 153 13.46 18.83 -5.53
C GLY A 153 13.01 17.36 -5.49
N TRP A 154 12.04 16.95 -6.30
CA TRP A 154 11.57 15.56 -6.35
C TRP A 154 12.61 14.64 -6.98
N GLN A 155 13.01 13.59 -6.26
CA GLN A 155 13.86 12.54 -6.79
C GLN A 155 13.01 11.47 -7.46
N SER A 156 13.27 11.20 -8.75
CA SER A 156 12.53 10.19 -9.51
C SER A 156 12.63 8.81 -8.88
N LEU A 157 11.48 8.16 -8.67
CA LEU A 157 11.39 6.79 -8.12
C LEU A 157 11.63 5.70 -9.17
N SER A 158 11.68 6.10 -10.44
CA SER A 158 11.91 5.25 -11.60
C SER A 158 12.84 5.98 -12.58
N ILE A 159 12.66 5.82 -13.89
CA ILE A 159 13.49 6.48 -14.88
C ILE A 159 13.16 7.99 -14.92
N PRO A 160 14.14 8.88 -14.71
CA PRO A 160 13.90 10.32 -14.81
C PRO A 160 13.41 10.72 -16.19
N LYS A 161 12.59 11.77 -16.26
CA LYS A 161 12.09 12.32 -17.54
C LYS A 161 13.28 12.68 -18.44
N GLY A 162 13.27 12.20 -19.68
CA GLY A 162 14.37 12.40 -20.65
C GLY A 162 15.41 11.29 -20.68
N ASN A 163 15.46 10.41 -19.67
CA ASN A 163 16.52 9.39 -19.54
C ASN A 163 16.06 7.97 -19.94
N SER A 164 14.88 7.82 -20.56
CA SER A 164 14.32 6.50 -20.92
C SER A 164 15.16 5.73 -21.93
N GLN A 165 15.72 6.41 -22.94
CA GLN A 165 16.55 5.75 -23.96
C GLN A 165 17.84 5.20 -23.36
N GLN A 166 18.54 5.99 -22.55
CA GLN A 166 19.77 5.57 -21.88
C GLN A 166 19.50 4.36 -20.96
N PHE A 167 18.48 4.44 -20.12
CA PHE A 167 18.13 3.33 -19.23
C PHE A 167 17.83 2.04 -19.99
N ASN A 168 17.09 2.12 -21.11
CA ASN A 168 16.80 0.95 -21.94
C ASN A 168 18.05 0.34 -22.58
N GLN A 169 19.01 1.18 -22.99
CA GLN A 169 20.30 0.72 -23.52
C GLN A 169 21.13 0.01 -22.45
N GLU A 170 21.20 0.57 -21.24
CA GLU A 170 21.89 -0.04 -20.10
C GLU A 170 21.27 -1.39 -19.74
N LYS A 171 19.93 -1.45 -19.66
CA LYS A 171 19.21 -2.71 -19.41
C LYS A 171 19.42 -3.76 -20.49
N ALA A 172 19.37 -3.39 -21.77
CA ALA A 172 19.65 -4.31 -22.87
C ALA A 172 21.09 -4.83 -22.84
N ALA A 173 22.03 -4.04 -22.31
CA ALA A 173 23.42 -4.43 -22.12
C ALA A 173 23.67 -5.26 -20.85
N GLY A 174 22.63 -5.62 -20.09
CA GLY A 174 22.73 -6.39 -18.85
C GLY A 174 23.35 -5.61 -17.68
N LYS A 175 23.32 -4.27 -17.75
CA LYS A 175 23.80 -3.37 -16.70
C LYS A 175 22.69 -2.94 -15.75
#